data_AF-A0A2T6BV00-F1
#
_entry.id   AF-A0A2T6BV00-F1
#
_cell.length_a   1.000
_cell.length_b   1.000
_cell.length_c   1.000
_cell.angle_alpha   90.00
_cell.angle_beta   90.00
_cell.angle_gamma   90.00
#
_symmetry.space_group_name_H-M   'P 1'
#
loop_
_entity.id
_entity.type
_entity.pdbx_description
1 polymer ?
#
loop_
_entity_poly.entity_id
_entity_poly.type
_entity_poly.pdbx_seq_one_letter_code
_entity_poly.pdbx_strand_id
1 'polypeptide(L)' 'MHLDAMISIILLLVANFMIAWTRQLSTGWVRVVLSIIAVLLLVPAFLFGIRAII' A
#
# COMPACT_ATOMS: atom_id res chain seq x y z
N MET A 1 6.51 -19.46 -3.29
CA MET A 1 7.73 -18.85 -2.72
C MET A 1 8.18 -17.60 -3.47
N HIS A 2 8.44 -17.61 -4.78
CA HIS A 2 8.86 -16.37 -5.48
C HIS A 2 7.70 -15.42 -5.85
N LEU A 3 6.55 -15.96 -6.24
CA LEU A 3 5.43 -15.16 -6.75
C LEU A 3 4.75 -14.35 -5.63
N ASP A 4 4.64 -14.94 -4.44
CA ASP A 4 4.05 -14.33 -3.24
C ASP A 4 4.89 -13.13 -2.76
N ALA A 5 6.22 -13.28 -2.77
CA ALA A 5 7.15 -12.21 -2.44
C ALA A 5 7.12 -11.08 -3.48
N MET A 6 7.04 -11.41 -4.78
CA MET A 6 6.90 -10.41 -5.85
C MET A 6 5.60 -9.61 -5.71
N ILE A 7 4.48 -10.28 -5.42
CA ILE A 7 3.19 -9.62 -5.16
C ILE A 7 3.30 -8.70 -3.95
N SER A 8 3.96 -9.15 -2.88
CA SER A 8 4.14 -8.36 -1.66
C SER A 8 5.01 -7.11 -1.91
N ILE A 9 6.08 -7.21 -2.70
CA ILE A 9 6.92 -6.08 -3.10
C ILE A 9 6.12 -5.08 -3.94
N ILE A 10 5.33 -5.56 -4.91
CA ILE A 10 4.49 -4.70 -5.77
C ILE A 10 3.42 -3.99 -4.93
N LEU A 11 2.75 -4.70 -4.01
CA LEU A 11 1.76 -4.11 -3.10
C LEU A 11 2.38 -3.04 -2.20
N LEU A 12 3.55 -3.32 -1.63
CA LEU A 12 4.29 -2.35 -0.81
C LEU A 12 4.73 -1.12 -1.62
N LEU A 13 5.17 -1.32 -2.87
CA LEU A 13 5.53 -0.24 -3.78
C LEU A 13 4.32 0.66 -4.08
N VAL A 14 3.18 0.08 -4.42
CA VAL A 14 1.94 0.80 -4.71
C VAL A 14 1.43 1.54 -3.47
N ALA A 15 1.44 0.91 -2.30
CA ALA A 15 1.06 1.55 -1.05
C ALA A 15 1.97 2.75 -0.73
N ASN A 16 3.30 2.58 -0.87
CA ASN A 16 4.26 3.65 -0.64
C ASN A 16 4.08 4.81 -1.63
N PHE A 17 3.81 4.51 -2.91
CA PHE A 17 3.54 5.51 -3.93
C PHE A 17 2.26 6.28 -3.66
N MET A 18 1.18 5.59 -3.25
CA MET A 18 -0.07 6.24 -2.83
C MET A 18 0.15 7.17 -1.63
N ILE A 19 0.91 6.73 -0.61
CA ILE A 19 1.21 7.55 0.58
C ILE A 19 2.02 8.79 0.19
N ALA A 20 3.06 8.64 -0.62
CA ALA A 20 3.86 9.76 -1.12
C ALA A 20 3.02 10.73 -1.95
N TRP A 21 2.17 10.20 -2.84
CA TRP A 21 1.25 10.98 -3.66
C TRP A 21 0.22 11.75 -2.81
N THR A 22 -0.31 11.15 -1.74
CA THR A 22 -1.15 11.87 -0.76
C THR A 22 -0.43 12.95 0.02
N ARG A 23 0.87 12.82 0.27
CA ARG A 23 1.64 13.89 0.91
C ARG A 23 1.83 15.08 -0.03
N GLN A 24 1.87 14.83 -1.34
CA GLN A 24 2.05 15.86 -2.35
C GLN A 24 0.72 16.54 -2.74
N LEU A 25 -0.43 15.89 -2.54
CA LEU A 25 -1.74 16.53 -2.63
C LEU A 25 -1.98 17.50 -1.47
N SER A 26 -1.76 18.78 -1.74
CA SER A 26 -2.12 19.90 -0.88
C SER A 26 -3.62 19.84 -0.51
N THR A 27 -3.89 19.83 0.79
CA THR A 27 -5.18 19.91 1.50
C THR A 27 -6.44 19.96 0.63
N GLY A 28 -7.06 18.79 0.43
CA GLY A 28 -8.41 18.63 -0.13
C GLY A 28 -9.03 17.30 0.30
N TRP A 29 -10.34 17.14 0.14
CA TRP A 29 -11.08 15.89 0.46
C TRP A 29 -10.45 14.64 -0.19
N VAL A 30 -9.79 14.82 -1.34
CA VAL A 30 -9.03 13.79 -2.05
C VAL A 30 -7.93 13.16 -1.17
N ARG A 31 -7.30 13.94 -0.28
CA ARG A 31 -6.28 13.43 0.65
C ARG A 31 -6.86 12.45 1.66
N VAL A 32 -8.08 12.71 2.15
CA VAL A 32 -8.77 11.82 3.10
C VAL A 32 -9.15 10.51 2.41
N VAL A 33 -9.73 10.60 1.21
CA VAL A 33 -10.13 9.43 0.42
C VAL A 33 -8.92 8.57 0.06
N LEU A 34 -7.83 9.15 -0.44
CA LEU A 34 -6.62 8.37 -0.72
C LEU A 34 -5.96 7.84 0.55
N SER A 35 -6.01 8.55 1.68
CA SER A 35 -5.46 8.04 2.94
C SER A 35 -6.23 6.81 3.43
N ILE A 36 -7.55 6.78 3.28
CA ILE A 36 -8.38 5.61 3.60
C ILE A 36 -8.02 4.45 2.68
N ILE A 37 -7.88 4.70 1.37
CA ILE A 37 -7.47 3.68 0.38
C ILE A 37 -6.06 3.14 0.70
N ALA A 38 -5.11 4.01 1.06
CA ALA A 38 -3.75 3.62 1.41
C ALA A 38 -3.72 2.71 2.65
N VAL A 39 -4.52 3.03 3.68
CA VAL A 39 -4.67 2.18 4.87
C VAL A 39 -5.33 0.84 4.52
N LEU A 40 -6.36 0.84 3.67
CA LEU A 40 -7.01 -0.38 3.18
C LEU A 40 -6.05 -1.27 2.37
N LEU A 41 -5.11 -0.68 1.61
CA LEU A 41 -4.07 -1.40 0.86
C LEU A 41 -2.95 -1.93 1.75
N LEU A 42 -2.74 -1.34 2.93
CA LEU A 42 -1.77 -1.78 3.91
C LEU A 42 -2.14 -3.15 4.49
N VAL A 43 -3.42 -3.43 4.69
CA VAL A 43 -3.93 -4.72 5.20
C VAL A 43 -3.57 -5.91 4.28
N PRO A 44 -3.92 -5.91 2.97
CA PRO A 44 -3.55 -7.00 2.07
C PRO A 44 -2.04 -7.06 1.84
N ALA A 45 -1.33 -5.92 1.82
CA ALA A 45 0.14 -5.91 1.73
C ALA A 45 0.78 -6.61 2.94
N PHE A 46 0.25 -6.38 4.15
CA PHE A 46 0.75 -7.01 5.38
C PHE A 46 0.44 -8.50 5.42
N LEU A 47 -0.77 -8.91 4.99
CA LEU A 47 -1.18 -10.31 4.89
C LEU A 47 -0.33 -11.09 3.87
N PHE A 48 -0.08 -10.50 2.70
CA PHE A 48 0.83 -11.08 1.71
C PHE A 48 2.28 -11.15 2.22
N GLY A 49 2.73 -10.14 2.96
CA GLY A 49 4.06 -10.12 3.57
C GLY A 49 4.26 -11.24 4.57
N ILE A 50 3.30 -11.46 5.47
CA ILE A 50 3.34 -12.59 6.43
C ILE A 50 3.29 -13.93 5.69
N ARG A 51 2.42 -14.06 4.68
CA ARG A 51 2.33 -15.25 3.82
C ARG A 51 3.59 -15.51 2.99
N ALA A 52 4.42 -14.50 2.74
CA ALA A 52 5.68 -14.67 2.03
C ALA A 52 6.83 -15.09 2.96
N ILE A 53 6.71 -14.83 4.27
CA ILE A 53 7.70 -15.18 5.30
C ILE A 53 7.44 -16.58 5.88
N ILE A 54 6.17 -16.98 6.02
CA ILE A 54 5.73 -18.33 6.44
C ILE A 54 5.73 -19.29 5.26
#